data_AF-A0A484ARH1-F1
#
_entry.id   AF-A0A484ARH1-F1
#
_cell.length_a   1.000
_cell.length_b   1.000
_cell.length_c   1.000
_cell.angle_alpha   90.00
_cell.angle_beta   90.00
_cell.angle_gamma   90.00
#
_symmetry.space_group_name_H-M   'P 1'
#
loop_
_entity.id
_entity.type
_entity.pdbx_description
1 polymer ?
#
loop_
_entity_poly.entity_id
_entity_poly.type
_entity_poly.pdbx_seq_one_letter_code
_entity_poly.pdbx_strand_id
1 'polypeptide(L)'
;MERLLELLLLLLLGDACWSLGLCKSDQICISERRCNETDDSGSGIFGPRILGRGCGAGLVCCDKAQLESYEASMAMRRSKQMTPQQAIDVDSKLDYKSCAARSLCVPRHLCRTGTVNEDGRFILKPRIDNASNSGCGIFESCCPIGDQLDERDNPVRRQLNDFKYKGCGYSNPTGLYYALVGYNDHEARFAEFPWMVALMDLQGKYICGGTLIHPQLVLTSAHNVAQLGADELLARAGEYDLNSNEEPYAFQSRRISNLWRHEQFNALNFRNDIAMLVLERRFQLAPHVQPLCLPAAESTALQKDLREAECFATGWGHRNYSAPGMEHILKRIDLPVLEHEHCQRLLRRTVLGRRFKLDSSFLCAGGIQGKDTCKGDGGSPLFCSMAGQDKRYQLAGIVSWGIECADKDIPAAYTNV
;
A
#
# COMPACT_ATOMS: atom_id res chain seq x y z
N MET A 1 29.35 -91.04 5.85
CA MET A 1 29.74 -91.66 7.14
C MET A 1 30.36 -90.55 7.96
N GLU A 2 29.59 -89.92 8.85
CA GLU A 2 29.38 -90.42 10.22
C GLU A 2 30.67 -90.18 11.04
N ARG A 3 30.71 -89.47 12.18
CA ARG A 3 29.68 -89.28 13.23
C ARG A 3 29.98 -88.01 14.04
N LEU A 4 28.92 -87.24 14.30
CA LEU A 4 28.25 -86.99 15.60
C LEU A 4 28.95 -85.95 16.48
N LEU A 5 28.33 -84.81 16.81
CA LEU A 5 27.15 -84.60 17.69
C LEU A 5 27.50 -84.82 19.17
N GLU A 6 27.01 -83.90 20.02
CA GLU A 6 27.14 -83.77 21.49
C GLU A 6 28.25 -82.80 21.95
N LEU A 7 28.07 -81.83 22.87
CA LEU A 7 26.99 -81.41 23.77
C LEU A 7 27.40 -79.98 24.26
N LEU A 8 26.62 -78.90 24.09
CA LEU A 8 25.70 -78.34 25.10
C LEU A 8 26.33 -78.09 26.49
N LEU A 9 26.71 -76.83 26.81
CA LEU A 9 26.12 -75.96 27.86
C LEU A 9 27.00 -74.75 28.25
N LEU A 10 26.32 -73.68 28.74
CA LEU A 10 26.78 -72.45 29.42
C LEU A 10 26.92 -71.21 28.51
N LEU A 11 25.82 -70.59 28.06
CA LEU A 11 25.01 -69.58 28.77
C LEU A 11 25.86 -68.54 29.52
N LEU A 12 25.93 -67.30 29.00
CA LEU A 12 25.22 -66.13 29.55
C LEU A 12 25.75 -64.82 28.91
N LEU A 13 24.82 -63.87 28.80
CA LEU A 13 24.97 -62.43 28.53
C LEU A 13 24.81 -61.98 27.06
N GLY A 14 23.70 -61.28 26.81
CA GLY A 14 23.66 -60.22 25.82
C GLY A 14 22.42 -60.23 24.95
N ASP A 15 21.34 -59.70 25.50
CA ASP A 15 20.05 -59.51 24.87
C ASP A 15 20.10 -58.82 23.49
N ALA A 16 19.21 -59.30 22.62
CA ALA A 16 18.49 -58.55 21.61
C ALA A 16 19.31 -57.67 20.64
N CYS A 17 19.51 -58.22 19.43
CA CYS A 17 19.75 -57.45 18.23
C CYS A 17 18.49 -56.63 17.89
N TRP A 18 18.38 -55.41 18.44
CA TRP A 18 17.41 -54.42 17.97
C TRP A 18 17.96 -53.75 16.71
N SER A 19 17.12 -53.78 15.68
CA SER A 19 17.22 -52.99 14.45
C SER A 19 17.82 -51.59 14.67
N LEU A 20 18.91 -51.29 13.96
CA LEU A 20 19.43 -49.94 13.76
C LEU A 20 18.35 -49.07 13.10
N GLY A 21 17.55 -48.39 13.92
CA GLY A 21 16.57 -47.41 13.49
C GLY A 21 17.26 -46.10 13.11
N LEU A 22 17.78 -46.03 11.89
CA LEU A 22 18.21 -44.75 11.31
C LEU A 22 16.98 -43.87 11.08
N CYS A 23 17.02 -42.64 11.59
CA CYS A 23 16.04 -41.60 11.28
C CYS A 23 16.00 -41.33 9.77
N LYS A 24 14.87 -40.80 9.27
CA LYS A 24 14.77 -40.38 7.87
C LYS A 24 15.68 -39.18 7.59
N SER A 25 15.95 -38.90 6.32
CA SER A 25 16.85 -37.82 5.87
C SER A 25 16.42 -36.41 6.32
N ASP A 26 15.14 -36.23 6.63
CA ASP A 26 14.51 -35.01 7.14
C ASP A 26 14.41 -34.99 8.68
N GLN A 27 14.94 -36.01 9.35
CA GLN A 27 14.85 -36.19 10.80
C GLN A 27 16.24 -36.29 11.44
N ILE A 28 16.35 -35.83 12.68
CA ILE A 28 17.55 -35.89 13.49
C ILE A 28 17.30 -36.66 14.78
N CYS A 29 18.25 -37.50 15.17
CA CYS A 29 18.18 -38.25 16.42
C CYS A 29 18.55 -37.33 17.59
N ILE A 30 17.59 -37.01 18.46
CA ILE A 30 17.78 -36.08 19.58
C ILE A 30 17.00 -36.54 20.82
N SER A 31 17.31 -36.00 21.99
CA SER A 31 16.57 -36.30 23.22
C SER A 31 15.10 -35.92 23.10
N GLU A 32 14.21 -36.78 23.59
CA GLU A 32 12.76 -36.57 23.59
C GLU A 32 12.36 -35.23 24.23
N ARG A 33 13.01 -34.85 25.32
CA ARG A 33 12.80 -33.55 25.98
C ARG A 33 13.03 -32.37 25.04
N ARG A 34 14.16 -32.35 24.34
CA ARG A 34 14.51 -31.26 23.42
C ARG A 34 13.60 -31.24 22.19
N CYS A 35 13.20 -32.41 21.68
CA CYS A 35 12.24 -32.49 20.58
C CYS A 35 10.88 -31.90 20.99
N ASN A 36 10.39 -32.23 22.18
CA ASN A 36 9.13 -31.71 22.70
C ASN A 36 9.19 -30.21 23.03
N GLU A 37 10.32 -29.70 23.53
CA GLU A 37 10.51 -28.26 23.77
C GLU A 37 10.48 -27.43 22.46
N THR A 38 10.81 -28.05 21.33
CA THR A 38 10.81 -27.41 20.00
C THR A 38 9.51 -27.60 19.23
N ASP A 39 8.54 -28.36 19.74
CA ASP A 39 7.27 -28.63 19.06
C ASP A 39 6.34 -27.41 19.11
N ASP A 40 6.14 -26.79 17.95
CA ASP A 40 5.32 -25.59 17.75
C ASP A 40 4.01 -25.89 16.99
N SER A 41 3.62 -27.17 16.88
CA SER A 41 2.44 -27.70 16.13
C SER A 41 1.06 -27.17 16.57
N GLY A 42 0.99 -26.07 17.30
CA GLY A 42 -0.21 -25.45 17.83
C GLY A 42 -0.31 -25.72 19.32
N SER A 43 -0.14 -24.66 20.10
CA SER A 43 -0.33 -24.64 21.55
C SER A 43 -1.61 -25.37 21.99
N GLY A 44 -1.46 -26.60 22.50
CA GLY A 44 -2.42 -27.27 23.39
C GLY A 44 -3.68 -27.90 22.79
N ILE A 45 -3.84 -28.04 21.45
CA ILE A 45 -5.11 -28.49 20.86
C ILE A 45 -5.01 -29.83 20.08
N PHE A 46 -3.84 -30.26 19.62
CA PHE A 46 -3.69 -31.51 18.87
C PHE A 46 -2.60 -32.40 19.46
N GLY A 47 -2.91 -33.70 19.60
CA GLY A 47 -2.05 -34.68 20.24
C GLY A 47 -0.72 -34.91 19.50
N PRO A 48 0.34 -35.32 20.24
CA PRO A 48 1.71 -35.35 19.75
C PRO A 48 1.89 -36.31 18.56
N ARG A 49 2.52 -35.83 17.47
CA ARG A 49 3.02 -36.69 16.37
C ARG A 49 4.37 -37.31 16.76
N ILE A 50 4.40 -38.11 17.83
CA ILE A 50 5.54 -38.97 18.11
C ILE A 50 5.45 -40.14 17.12
N LEU A 51 6.19 -40.08 16.02
CA LEU A 51 6.46 -41.26 15.20
C LEU A 51 7.39 -42.15 16.01
N GLY A 52 6.83 -43.18 16.65
CA GLY A 52 7.47 -44.08 17.63
C GLY A 52 8.62 -44.94 17.10
N ARG A 53 9.61 -44.35 16.43
CA ARG A 53 10.90 -44.97 16.13
C ARG A 53 11.96 -44.27 16.97
N GLY A 54 12.36 -44.93 18.05
CA GLY A 54 13.55 -44.57 18.80
C GLY A 54 14.78 -44.84 17.95
N CYS A 55 15.68 -43.88 17.87
CA CYS A 55 16.99 -44.01 17.21
C CYS A 55 18.10 -44.39 18.20
N GLY A 56 17.73 -44.73 19.43
CA GLY A 56 18.63 -45.14 20.52
C GLY A 56 17.90 -45.05 21.87
N ALA A 57 18.55 -45.53 22.93
CA ALA A 57 17.99 -45.44 24.28
C ALA A 57 17.89 -43.96 24.71
N GLY A 58 16.67 -43.47 24.96
CA GLY A 58 16.39 -42.09 25.37
C GLY A 58 16.42 -41.05 24.24
N LEU A 59 16.50 -41.48 22.97
CA LEU A 59 16.55 -40.61 21.80
C LEU A 59 15.42 -40.93 20.82
N VAL A 60 14.88 -39.89 20.20
CA VAL A 60 13.79 -39.95 19.22
C VAL A 60 14.20 -39.25 17.93
N CYS A 61 13.63 -39.69 16.80
CA CYS A 61 13.77 -39.00 15.53
C CYS A 61 12.85 -37.78 15.50
N CYS A 62 13.42 -36.59 15.63
CA CYS A 62 12.72 -35.31 15.59
C CYS A 62 12.84 -34.66 14.21
N ASP A 63 11.85 -33.89 13.79
CA ASP A 63 11.92 -33.18 12.51
C ASP A 63 13.00 -32.09 12.54
N LYS A 64 13.84 -32.04 11.49
CA LYS A 64 14.96 -31.08 11.44
C LYS A 64 14.47 -29.64 11.28
N ALA A 65 13.41 -29.41 10.51
CA ALA A 65 12.88 -28.07 10.27
C ALA A 65 12.24 -27.48 11.54
N GLN A 66 11.64 -28.32 12.38
CA GLN A 66 11.10 -27.94 13.69
C GLN A 66 12.19 -27.38 14.61
N LEU A 67 13.34 -28.06 14.70
CA LEU A 67 14.48 -27.61 15.51
C LEU A 67 15.09 -26.31 14.97
N GLU A 68 15.26 -26.19 13.64
CA GLU A 68 15.79 -24.99 13.00
C GLU A 68 14.87 -23.77 13.20
N SER A 69 13.54 -23.97 13.13
CA SER A 69 12.53 -22.93 13.41
C SER A 69 12.61 -22.45 14.88
N TYR A 70 12.66 -23.38 15.83
CA TYR A 70 12.74 -23.06 17.25
C TYR A 70 14.03 -22.30 17.60
N GLU A 71 15.18 -22.73 17.09
CA GLU A 71 16.46 -22.06 17.33
C GLU A 71 16.50 -20.64 16.73
N ALA A 72 15.91 -20.43 15.55
CA ALA A 72 15.74 -19.10 14.96
C ALA A 72 14.85 -18.20 15.83
N SER A 73 13.77 -18.74 16.41
CA SER A 73 12.87 -17.98 17.31
C SER A 73 13.56 -17.57 18.61
N MET A 74 14.40 -18.43 19.17
CA MET A 74 15.16 -18.17 20.39
C MET A 74 16.28 -17.16 20.16
N ALA A 75 16.92 -17.17 18.99
CA ALA A 75 17.88 -16.15 18.57
C ALA A 75 17.22 -14.75 18.46
N MET A 76 16.02 -14.67 17.89
CA MET A 76 15.24 -13.42 17.86
C MET A 76 14.80 -12.94 19.26
N ARG A 77 14.46 -13.86 20.18
CA ARG A 77 14.11 -13.49 21.57
C ARG A 77 15.32 -12.98 22.35
N ARG A 78 16.51 -13.53 22.12
CA ARG A 78 17.76 -13.07 22.74
C ARG A 78 18.19 -11.69 22.25
N SER A 79 17.90 -11.30 21.00
CA SER A 79 18.24 -9.95 20.50
C SER A 79 17.33 -8.85 21.05
N LYS A 80 16.14 -9.18 21.56
CA LYS A 80 15.16 -8.22 22.11
C LYS A 80 15.38 -7.81 23.57
N GLN A 81 16.41 -8.31 24.27
CA GLN A 81 16.54 -8.16 25.72
C GLN A 81 17.65 -7.22 26.24
N MET A 82 18.20 -6.31 25.42
CA MET A 82 19.16 -5.30 25.91
C MET A 82 18.66 -3.86 25.74
N THR A 83 18.67 -3.10 26.84
CA THR A 83 18.55 -1.62 26.93
C THR A 83 19.61 -1.13 27.95
N PRO A 84 19.86 0.19 28.12
CA PRO A 84 20.76 0.98 27.27
C PRO A 84 21.86 1.71 28.07
N GLN A 85 23.11 1.75 27.58
CA GLN A 85 24.07 2.78 28.02
C GLN A 85 25.08 3.17 26.92
N GLN A 86 24.91 4.40 26.46
CA GLN A 86 25.90 5.39 25.98
C GLN A 86 27.21 4.91 25.34
N ALA A 87 27.34 5.15 24.02
CA ALA A 87 28.15 6.23 23.43
C ALA A 87 28.79 5.79 22.09
N ILE A 88 28.27 6.37 21.01
CA ILE A 88 28.92 6.78 19.76
C ILE A 88 30.05 5.86 19.23
N ASP A 89 29.76 5.08 18.19
CA ASP A 89 30.52 5.22 16.95
C ASP A 89 29.74 4.74 15.72
N VAL A 90 30.09 5.35 14.61
CA VAL A 90 29.47 5.35 13.28
C VAL A 90 29.74 4.03 12.54
N ASP A 91 28.69 3.35 12.07
CA ASP A 91 28.57 2.62 10.79
C ASP A 91 27.41 1.62 10.87
N SER A 92 26.20 2.06 10.51
CA SER A 92 25.08 1.15 10.30
C SER A 92 25.24 0.48 8.93
N LYS A 93 25.89 -0.68 8.90
CA LYS A 93 25.75 -1.61 7.77
C LYS A 93 24.27 -1.96 7.60
N LEU A 94 23.63 -1.29 6.65
CA LEU A 94 22.35 -1.72 6.09
C LEU A 94 22.61 -3.03 5.33
N ASP A 95 21.99 -4.12 5.79
CA ASP A 95 22.21 -5.48 5.27
C ASP A 95 21.40 -5.68 3.97
N TYR A 96 21.85 -5.06 2.87
CA TYR A 96 21.19 -5.13 1.58
C TYR A 96 21.34 -6.52 0.94
N LYS A 97 20.27 -7.02 0.32
CA LYS A 97 20.25 -8.33 -0.36
C LYS A 97 21.18 -8.33 -1.58
N SER A 98 21.99 -9.38 -1.73
CA SER A 98 22.81 -9.57 -2.93
C SER A 98 21.96 -9.97 -4.14
N CYS A 99 22.18 -9.30 -5.27
CA CYS A 99 21.47 -9.52 -6.54
C CYS A 99 22.38 -9.97 -7.68
N ALA A 100 23.69 -9.73 -7.56
CA ALA A 100 24.72 -10.19 -8.48
C ALA A 100 26.10 -10.16 -7.79
N ALA A 101 27.13 -10.67 -8.48
CA ALA A 101 28.49 -10.60 -7.98
C ALA A 101 28.91 -9.14 -7.75
N ARG A 102 29.20 -8.78 -6.49
CA ARG A 102 29.56 -7.41 -6.05
C ARG A 102 28.47 -6.35 -6.30
N SER A 103 27.21 -6.76 -6.29
CA SER A 103 26.06 -5.84 -6.39
C SER A 103 25.00 -6.17 -5.33
N LEU A 104 24.38 -5.14 -4.77
CA LEU A 104 23.33 -5.26 -3.77
C LEU A 104 22.05 -4.58 -4.28
N CYS A 105 20.90 -5.09 -3.88
CA CYS A 105 19.62 -4.42 -4.02
C CYS A 105 19.63 -3.21 -3.10
N VAL A 106 19.69 -2.02 -3.68
CA VAL A 106 19.57 -0.76 -2.93
C VAL A 106 18.39 0.02 -3.49
N PRO A 107 17.73 0.87 -2.67
CA PRO A 107 16.78 1.85 -3.17
C PRO A 107 17.36 2.58 -4.39
N ARG A 108 16.58 2.71 -5.47
CA ARG A 108 17.08 3.25 -6.75
C ARG A 108 17.84 4.57 -6.64
N HIS A 109 17.39 5.43 -5.73
CA HIS A 109 17.98 6.74 -5.46
C HIS A 109 19.35 6.70 -4.77
N LEU A 110 19.78 5.53 -4.25
CA LEU A 110 21.10 5.30 -3.64
C LEU A 110 22.12 4.70 -4.63
N CYS A 111 21.88 4.73 -5.94
CA CYS A 111 22.81 4.21 -6.95
C CYS A 111 23.25 5.30 -7.95
N ARG A 112 24.55 5.62 -8.02
CA ARG A 112 25.17 6.66 -8.87
C ARG A 112 24.92 6.47 -10.36
N THR A 113 25.04 5.26 -10.85
CA THR A 113 24.88 4.89 -12.27
C THR A 113 23.42 4.60 -12.65
N GLY A 114 22.48 4.80 -11.72
CA GLY A 114 21.06 4.99 -12.04
C GLY A 114 20.78 6.34 -12.70
N THR A 115 21.62 6.74 -13.66
CA THR A 115 21.52 8.00 -14.40
C THR A 115 20.12 8.16 -14.96
N VAL A 116 19.56 9.35 -14.76
CA VAL A 116 18.43 9.94 -15.50
C VAL A 116 18.43 9.38 -16.93
N ASN A 117 17.50 8.47 -17.21
CA ASN A 117 17.41 7.80 -18.49
C ASN A 117 16.60 8.72 -19.41
N GLU A 118 17.26 9.62 -20.14
CA GLU A 118 16.60 10.49 -21.12
C GLU A 118 16.23 9.72 -22.41
N ASP A 119 16.79 8.52 -22.66
CA ASP A 119 16.65 7.81 -23.94
C ASP A 119 16.15 6.34 -23.85
N GLY A 120 15.80 5.87 -22.65
CA GLY A 120 14.97 4.69 -22.43
C GLY A 120 15.59 3.34 -22.77
N ARG A 121 16.91 3.24 -22.98
CA ARG A 121 17.55 1.94 -23.24
C ARG A 121 17.92 1.25 -21.93
N PHE A 122 17.73 -0.08 -21.90
CA PHE A 122 17.88 -0.99 -20.75
C PHE A 122 16.73 -1.04 -19.72
N ILE A 123 15.60 -0.35 -19.96
CA ILE A 123 14.33 -0.48 -19.19
C ILE A 123 13.27 -1.24 -20.01
N LEU A 124 13.68 -2.27 -20.77
CA LEU A 124 12.74 -3.11 -21.52
C LEU A 124 12.61 -4.47 -20.85
N LYS A 125 11.49 -4.68 -20.12
CA LYS A 125 10.64 -5.89 -20.25
C LYS A 125 9.18 -5.57 -19.89
N PRO A 126 8.23 -5.67 -20.83
CA PRO A 126 6.81 -5.61 -20.52
C PRO A 126 6.21 -7.01 -20.29
N ARG A 127 5.19 -7.00 -19.41
CA ARG A 127 4.13 -7.99 -19.13
C ARG A 127 4.54 -9.29 -18.45
N ILE A 128 4.11 -9.40 -17.19
CA ILE A 128 3.93 -10.64 -16.41
C ILE A 128 5.16 -11.54 -16.46
N ASP A 129 6.11 -11.30 -15.55
CA ASP A 129 6.83 -12.36 -14.85
C ASP A 129 7.72 -11.74 -13.78
N ASN A 130 7.73 -12.39 -12.61
CA ASN A 130 8.43 -12.02 -11.38
C ASN A 130 9.97 -12.13 -11.50
N ALA A 131 10.55 -11.88 -12.68
CA ALA A 131 11.86 -12.41 -13.08
C ALA A 131 12.81 -11.43 -13.78
N SER A 132 12.60 -10.10 -13.70
CA SER A 132 13.48 -9.14 -14.42
C SER A 132 14.21 -8.10 -13.58
N ASN A 133 14.01 -8.03 -12.25
CA ASN A 133 14.81 -7.13 -11.39
C ASN A 133 15.97 -7.84 -10.66
N SER A 134 16.60 -8.85 -11.28
CA SER A 134 17.71 -9.61 -10.65
C SER A 134 17.43 -10.09 -9.21
N GLY A 135 16.15 -10.27 -8.85
CA GLY A 135 15.71 -10.64 -7.49
C GLY A 135 15.53 -9.49 -6.47
N CYS A 136 15.62 -8.22 -6.88
CA CYS A 136 15.35 -7.03 -6.06
C CYS A 136 13.88 -6.57 -6.13
N GLY A 137 13.42 -5.86 -5.11
CA GLY A 137 12.06 -5.31 -5.00
C GLY A 137 11.74 -4.22 -6.03
N ILE A 138 10.46 -3.91 -6.23
CA ILE A 138 10.00 -2.99 -7.31
C ILE A 138 10.56 -1.55 -7.21
N PHE A 139 10.99 -1.13 -6.02
CA PHE A 139 11.60 0.19 -5.74
C PHE A 139 13.13 0.14 -5.61
N GLU A 140 13.72 -1.04 -5.77
CA GLU A 140 15.15 -1.28 -5.70
C GLU A 140 15.74 -1.43 -7.10
N SER A 141 17.05 -1.17 -7.21
CA SER A 141 17.86 -1.56 -8.35
C SER A 141 19.05 -2.36 -7.86
N CYS A 142 19.46 -3.34 -8.65
CA CYS A 142 20.69 -4.08 -8.42
C CYS A 142 21.90 -3.18 -8.70
N CYS A 143 22.48 -2.61 -7.65
CA CYS A 143 23.54 -1.60 -7.74
C CYS A 143 24.92 -2.20 -7.41
N PRO A 144 25.93 -2.03 -8.27
CA PRO A 144 27.31 -2.36 -7.94
C PRO A 144 27.77 -1.64 -6.67
N ILE A 145 28.49 -2.32 -5.79
CA ILE A 145 28.94 -1.77 -4.50
C ILE A 145 29.75 -0.46 -4.68
N GLY A 146 30.50 -0.33 -5.78
CA GLY A 146 31.28 0.89 -6.08
C GLY A 146 30.45 2.09 -6.51
N ASP A 147 29.19 1.87 -6.90
CA ASP A 147 28.27 2.90 -7.39
C ASP A 147 27.22 3.28 -6.34
N GLN A 148 27.26 2.72 -5.14
CA GLN A 148 26.34 3.09 -4.07
C GLN A 148 26.63 4.52 -3.58
N LEU A 149 25.56 5.30 -3.38
CA LEU A 149 25.61 6.58 -2.69
C LEU A 149 25.48 6.35 -1.19
N ASP A 150 26.31 7.04 -0.42
CA ASP A 150 26.08 7.20 1.02
C ASP A 150 24.73 7.92 1.22
N GLU A 151 23.94 7.51 2.22
CA GLU A 151 22.68 8.17 2.55
C GLU A 151 22.81 9.69 2.79
N ARG A 152 23.99 10.17 3.18
CA ARG A 152 24.29 11.60 3.37
C ARG A 152 24.37 12.36 2.05
N ASP A 153 24.74 11.67 0.98
CA ASP A 153 24.80 12.20 -0.39
C ASP A 153 23.53 11.92 -1.19
N ASN A 154 22.50 11.37 -0.54
CA ASN A 154 21.24 11.03 -1.16
C ASN A 154 20.57 12.30 -1.76
N PRO A 155 20.39 12.37 -3.09
CA PRO A 155 19.72 13.49 -3.74
C PRO A 155 18.26 13.67 -3.25
N VAL A 156 17.64 12.61 -2.74
CA VAL A 156 16.31 12.64 -2.10
C VAL A 156 16.32 13.51 -0.84
N ARG A 157 17.33 13.34 0.02
CA ARG A 157 17.49 14.16 1.24
C ARG A 157 17.80 15.61 0.91
N ARG A 158 18.55 15.88 -0.16
CA ARG A 158 18.81 17.27 -0.60
C ARG A 158 17.53 17.97 -1.04
N GLN A 159 16.66 17.31 -1.81
CA GLN A 159 15.37 17.89 -2.21
C GLN A 159 14.42 18.14 -1.02
N LEU A 160 14.46 17.35 0.05
CA LEU A 160 13.74 17.67 1.30
C LEU A 160 14.24 18.95 1.95
N ASN A 161 15.57 19.10 2.07
CA ASN A 161 16.17 20.26 2.71
C ASN A 161 15.88 21.56 1.94
N ASP A 162 15.75 21.47 0.62
CA ASP A 162 15.45 22.60 -0.26
C ASP A 162 13.94 22.79 -0.51
N PHE A 163 13.07 21.93 0.03
CA PHE A 163 11.63 22.04 -0.18
C PHE A 163 11.09 23.34 0.40
N LYS A 164 10.44 24.12 -0.45
CA LYS A 164 9.74 25.34 -0.07
C LYS A 164 8.27 25.20 -0.41
N TYR A 165 7.43 25.28 0.60
CA TYR A 165 5.99 25.29 0.42
C TYR A 165 5.57 26.55 -0.37
N LYS A 166 4.93 26.34 -1.52
CA LYS A 166 4.53 27.42 -2.45
C LYS A 166 3.06 27.83 -2.31
N GLY A 167 2.31 27.18 -1.41
CA GLY A 167 0.87 27.30 -1.31
C GLY A 167 0.15 26.02 -1.74
N CYS A 168 -1.17 26.09 -1.85
CA CYS A 168 -2.00 24.94 -2.20
C CYS A 168 -1.94 24.58 -3.69
N GLY A 169 -2.32 23.33 -4.00
CA GLY A 169 -2.70 22.88 -5.34
C GLY A 169 -1.54 22.61 -6.30
N TYR A 170 -0.28 22.75 -5.88
CA TYR A 170 0.86 22.46 -6.74
C TYR A 170 1.08 20.94 -6.86
N SER A 171 0.98 20.41 -8.08
CA SER A 171 1.28 19.01 -8.39
C SER A 171 2.77 18.80 -8.69
N ASN A 172 3.19 17.53 -8.74
CA ASN A 172 4.49 17.12 -9.27
C ASN A 172 4.27 16.29 -10.55
N PRO A 173 4.08 16.88 -11.75
CA PRO A 173 3.64 16.14 -12.94
C PRO A 173 4.57 15.02 -13.39
N THR A 174 5.87 15.13 -13.10
CA THR A 174 6.87 14.10 -13.40
C THR A 174 6.96 13.03 -12.32
N GLY A 175 6.12 13.11 -11.27
CA GLY A 175 6.32 12.43 -10.01
C GLY A 175 7.63 12.86 -9.34
N LEU A 176 7.90 12.26 -8.18
CA LEU A 176 9.19 12.34 -7.53
C LEU A 176 10.00 11.07 -7.84
N TYR A 177 11.27 11.27 -8.22
CA TYR A 177 12.34 10.27 -8.40
C TYR A 177 12.15 9.20 -9.48
N TYR A 178 10.93 8.76 -9.79
CA TYR A 178 10.70 7.62 -10.66
C TYR A 178 9.77 7.96 -11.83
N ALA A 179 10.33 8.00 -13.04
CA ALA A 179 9.55 7.70 -14.23
C ALA A 179 9.48 6.17 -14.35
N LEU A 180 8.40 5.57 -13.86
CA LEU A 180 8.19 4.13 -13.99
C LEU A 180 7.85 3.83 -15.45
N VAL A 181 8.82 3.30 -16.21
CA VAL A 181 8.62 2.91 -17.62
C VAL A 181 7.71 1.69 -17.65
N GLY A 182 6.61 1.77 -18.41
CA GLY A 182 5.55 0.75 -18.44
C GLY A 182 4.28 1.14 -17.69
N TYR A 183 4.25 2.32 -17.07
CA TYR A 183 3.02 2.91 -16.55
C TYR A 183 2.00 3.11 -17.68
N ASN A 184 0.77 2.68 -17.42
CA ASN A 184 -0.35 3.04 -18.26
C ASN A 184 -0.79 4.48 -17.90
N ASP A 185 -1.50 5.15 -18.81
CA ASP A 185 -1.97 6.53 -18.60
C ASP A 185 -2.99 6.68 -17.44
N HIS A 186 -3.35 5.58 -16.75
CA HIS A 186 -4.33 5.54 -15.66
C HIS A 186 -3.70 5.41 -14.27
N GLU A 187 -2.37 5.40 -14.18
CA GLU A 187 -1.64 5.34 -12.91
C GLU A 187 -1.03 6.70 -12.59
N ALA A 188 -1.20 7.14 -11.34
CA ALA A 188 -0.51 8.33 -10.84
C ALA A 188 0.96 7.97 -10.60
N ARG A 189 1.86 8.93 -10.74
CA ARG A 189 3.27 8.77 -10.33
C ARG A 189 3.40 9.01 -8.83
N PHE A 190 4.47 8.50 -8.23
CA PHE A 190 4.76 8.76 -6.83
C PHE A 190 4.79 10.27 -6.56
N ALA A 191 3.98 10.69 -5.59
CA ALA A 191 3.81 12.08 -5.18
C ALA A 191 3.35 13.05 -6.29
N GLU A 192 2.74 12.57 -7.37
CA GLU A 192 2.16 13.43 -8.42
C GLU A 192 1.09 14.37 -7.85
N PHE A 193 0.21 13.82 -7.00
CA PHE A 193 -0.89 14.53 -6.34
C PHE A 193 -0.72 14.49 -4.82
N PRO A 194 0.04 15.42 -4.22
CA PRO A 194 0.45 15.36 -2.81
C PRO A 194 -0.66 15.65 -1.79
N TRP A 195 -1.87 15.97 -2.25
CA TRP A 195 -3.05 16.22 -1.41
C TRP A 195 -3.88 14.97 -1.13
N MET A 196 -3.53 13.84 -1.73
CA MET A 196 -4.25 12.59 -1.51
C MET A 196 -4.10 12.11 -0.07
N VAL A 197 -5.24 11.79 0.54
CA VAL A 197 -5.32 11.21 1.87
C VAL A 197 -6.08 9.89 1.78
N ALA A 198 -5.52 8.84 2.33
CA ALA A 198 -6.23 7.59 2.57
C ALA A 198 -6.81 7.61 3.98
N LEU A 199 -8.13 7.43 4.10
CA LEU A 199 -8.79 7.22 5.38
C LEU A 199 -8.78 5.72 5.69
N MET A 200 -8.26 5.39 6.86
CA MET A 200 -8.03 4.02 7.32
C MET A 200 -8.78 3.78 8.63
N ASP A 201 -9.12 2.53 8.93
CA ASP A 201 -9.47 2.14 10.28
C ASP A 201 -8.22 2.05 11.19
N LEU A 202 -8.43 1.80 12.49
CA LEU A 202 -7.34 1.66 13.45
C LEU A 202 -6.46 0.43 13.21
N GLN A 203 -6.93 -0.54 12.42
CA GLN A 203 -6.18 -1.73 12.01
C GLN A 203 -5.34 -1.48 10.74
N GLY A 204 -5.45 -0.28 10.15
CA GLY A 204 -4.70 0.12 8.95
C GLY A 204 -5.34 -0.33 7.65
N LYS A 205 -6.60 -0.74 7.66
CA LYS A 205 -7.35 -1.09 6.44
C LYS A 205 -7.94 0.17 5.81
N TYR A 206 -7.80 0.28 4.49
CA TYR A 206 -8.39 1.35 3.70
C TYR A 206 -9.92 1.34 3.75
N ILE A 207 -10.50 2.51 4.01
CA ILE A 207 -11.95 2.75 4.03
C ILE A 207 -12.34 3.53 2.77
N CYS A 208 -11.73 4.71 2.59
CA CYS A 208 -12.10 5.64 1.53
C CYS A 208 -11.03 6.71 1.31
N GLY A 209 -11.20 7.51 0.27
CA GLY A 209 -10.32 8.62 -0.05
C GLY A 209 -10.66 9.89 0.73
N GLY A 210 -9.73 10.82 0.70
CA GLY A 210 -9.86 12.15 1.25
C GLY A 210 -8.88 13.12 0.62
N THR A 211 -9.09 14.39 0.90
CA THR A 211 -8.33 15.50 0.32
C THR A 211 -7.78 16.38 1.42
N LEU A 212 -6.47 16.55 1.46
CA LEU A 212 -5.83 17.52 2.34
C LEU A 212 -6.09 18.93 1.81
N ILE A 213 -6.78 19.77 2.58
CA ILE A 213 -7.05 21.19 2.21
C ILE A 213 -6.27 22.17 3.08
N HIS A 214 -5.77 21.70 4.21
CA HIS A 214 -4.91 22.40 5.15
C HIS A 214 -4.10 21.34 5.91
N PRO A 215 -2.88 21.61 6.43
CA PRO A 215 -2.09 20.61 7.17
C PRO A 215 -2.82 19.89 8.32
N GLN A 216 -3.95 20.42 8.79
CA GLN A 216 -4.78 19.85 9.86
C GLN A 216 -6.21 19.50 9.44
N LEU A 217 -6.61 19.72 8.19
CA LEU A 217 -7.98 19.54 7.73
C LEU A 217 -8.03 18.67 6.49
N VAL A 218 -8.86 17.64 6.54
CA VAL A 218 -9.12 16.72 5.43
C VAL A 218 -10.60 16.77 5.09
N LEU A 219 -10.92 16.89 3.80
CA LEU A 219 -12.27 16.71 3.28
C LEU A 219 -12.47 15.29 2.76
N THR A 220 -13.67 14.75 2.92
CA THR A 220 -14.12 13.47 2.35
C THR A 220 -15.63 13.50 2.15
N SER A 221 -16.23 12.40 1.71
CA SER A 221 -17.68 12.24 1.61
C SER A 221 -18.30 11.89 2.96
N ALA A 222 -19.49 12.41 3.25
CA ALA A 222 -20.19 12.12 4.50
C ALA A 222 -20.66 10.66 4.58
N HIS A 223 -21.04 10.05 3.45
CA HIS A 223 -21.56 8.69 3.43
C HIS A 223 -20.53 7.64 3.86
N ASN A 224 -19.25 7.84 3.54
CA ASN A 224 -18.18 6.90 3.90
C ASN A 224 -17.88 6.90 5.40
N VAL A 225 -18.18 8.00 6.07
CA VAL A 225 -17.93 8.20 7.50
C VAL A 225 -19.23 8.38 8.29
N ALA A 226 -20.37 8.01 7.71
CA ALA A 226 -21.69 8.23 8.31
C ALA A 226 -21.88 7.45 9.61
N GLN A 227 -21.31 6.25 9.69
CA GLN A 227 -21.43 5.33 10.84
C GLN A 227 -20.16 5.26 11.68
N LEU A 228 -19.18 6.14 11.42
CA LEU A 228 -17.88 6.13 12.09
C LEU A 228 -17.74 7.32 13.04
N GLY A 229 -17.06 7.09 14.16
CA GLY A 229 -16.53 8.08 15.09
C GLY A 229 -15.16 8.60 14.65
N ALA A 230 -14.75 9.73 15.24
CA ALA A 230 -13.41 10.29 14.98
C ALA A 230 -12.29 9.37 15.52
N ASP A 231 -12.56 8.71 16.64
CA ASP A 231 -11.65 7.78 17.31
C ASP A 231 -11.48 6.44 16.58
N GLU A 232 -12.29 6.16 15.57
CA GLU A 232 -12.22 4.94 14.74
C GLU A 232 -11.38 5.13 13.47
N LEU A 233 -10.93 6.36 13.19
CA LEU A 233 -10.32 6.74 11.92
C LEU A 233 -8.86 7.19 12.05
N LEU A 234 -8.07 6.89 11.03
CA LEU A 234 -6.74 7.44 10.78
C LEU A 234 -6.70 8.09 9.40
N ALA A 235 -6.15 9.30 9.31
CA ALA A 235 -5.80 9.92 8.05
C ALA A 235 -4.34 9.61 7.72
N ARG A 236 -4.08 9.07 6.52
CA ARG A 236 -2.74 8.81 6.00
C ARG A 236 -2.47 9.66 4.76
N ALA A 237 -1.46 10.51 4.80
CA ALA A 237 -1.07 11.39 3.70
C ALA A 237 0.34 11.08 3.18
N GLY A 238 0.59 11.37 1.91
CA GLY A 238 1.86 11.03 1.24
C GLY A 238 2.00 9.55 0.91
N GLU A 239 0.87 8.84 0.88
CA GLU A 239 0.77 7.43 0.52
C GLU A 239 0.75 7.26 -1.00
N TYR A 240 1.22 6.12 -1.48
CA TYR A 240 1.24 5.79 -2.90
C TYR A 240 0.86 4.34 -3.17
N ASP A 241 1.61 3.39 -2.62
CA ASP A 241 1.29 1.97 -2.63
C ASP A 241 0.84 1.52 -1.24
N LEU A 242 -0.46 1.24 -1.08
CA LEU A 242 -1.07 0.80 0.17
C LEU A 242 -0.45 -0.48 0.76
N ASN A 243 0.28 -1.25 -0.04
CA ASN A 243 0.95 -2.49 0.36
C ASN A 243 2.46 -2.32 0.57
N SER A 244 3.01 -1.11 0.44
CA SER A 244 4.44 -0.83 0.57
C SER A 244 4.75 0.18 1.67
N ASN A 245 6.00 0.17 2.12
CA ASN A 245 6.60 1.23 2.92
C ASN A 245 8.00 1.60 2.37
N GLU A 246 8.28 1.21 1.13
CA GLU A 246 9.60 1.30 0.49
C GLU A 246 9.75 2.59 -0.33
N GLU A 247 8.72 3.43 -0.36
CA GLU A 247 8.75 4.72 -1.02
C GLU A 247 9.84 5.64 -0.43
N PRO A 248 10.48 6.50 -1.27
CA PRO A 248 11.55 7.40 -0.82
C PRO A 248 11.16 8.30 0.35
N TYR A 249 9.87 8.62 0.45
CA TYR A 249 9.32 9.31 1.58
C TYR A 249 8.22 8.49 2.23
N ALA A 250 8.39 8.21 3.51
CA ALA A 250 7.36 7.58 4.30
C ALA A 250 6.09 8.45 4.31
N PHE A 251 4.93 7.78 4.25
CA PHE A 251 3.66 8.41 4.53
C PHE A 251 3.61 8.91 5.98
N GLN A 252 2.66 9.79 6.26
CA GLN A 252 2.37 10.26 7.60
C GLN A 252 0.97 9.80 8.00
N SER A 253 0.80 9.28 9.22
CA SER A 253 -0.53 8.97 9.77
C SER A 253 -0.89 9.91 10.93
N ARG A 254 -2.17 10.30 11.00
CA ARG A 254 -2.71 11.19 12.03
C ARG A 254 -4.06 10.68 12.50
N ARG A 255 -4.29 10.74 13.81
CA ARG A 255 -5.60 10.53 14.43
C ARG A 255 -6.51 11.73 14.16
N ILE A 256 -7.81 11.48 14.23
CA ILE A 256 -8.85 12.48 14.02
C ILE A 256 -9.35 12.95 15.38
N SER A 257 -9.29 14.26 15.62
CA SER A 257 -9.82 14.90 16.83
C SER A 257 -11.31 15.18 16.72
N ASN A 258 -11.78 15.60 15.55
CA ASN A 258 -13.19 15.89 15.29
C ASN A 258 -13.57 15.45 13.89
N LEU A 259 -14.79 14.94 13.76
CA LEU A 259 -15.42 14.58 12.50
C LEU A 259 -16.72 15.38 12.38
N TRP A 260 -16.80 16.27 11.40
CA TRP A 260 -17.99 17.08 11.12
C TRP A 260 -18.58 16.66 9.79
N ARG A 261 -19.80 16.14 9.83
CA ARG A 261 -20.60 15.83 8.65
C ARG A 261 -21.50 17.04 8.38
N HIS A 262 -21.71 17.39 7.11
CA HIS A 262 -22.62 18.47 6.77
C HIS A 262 -23.99 18.24 7.42
N GLU A 263 -24.54 19.24 8.10
CA GLU A 263 -25.74 19.11 8.94
C GLU A 263 -26.97 18.73 8.12
N GLN A 264 -26.96 19.09 6.84
CA GLN A 264 -27.99 18.76 5.87
C GLN A 264 -27.66 17.53 4.99
N PHE A 265 -26.66 16.73 5.37
CA PHE A 265 -26.38 15.46 4.69
C PHE A 265 -27.59 14.53 4.75
N ASN A 266 -27.97 13.98 3.61
CA ASN A 266 -29.09 13.05 3.51
C ASN A 266 -28.60 11.68 3.00
N ALA A 267 -28.55 10.70 3.89
CA ALA A 267 -28.06 9.35 3.58
C ALA A 267 -28.92 8.56 2.56
N LEU A 268 -30.16 8.99 2.29
CA LEU A 268 -31.03 8.31 1.32
C LEU A 268 -30.75 8.74 -0.13
N ASN A 269 -30.32 9.98 -0.33
CA ASN A 269 -30.14 10.56 -1.67
C ASN A 269 -28.79 11.25 -1.86
N PHE A 270 -27.89 11.12 -0.88
CA PHE A 270 -26.53 11.66 -0.87
C PHE A 270 -26.42 13.18 -1.04
N ARG A 271 -27.50 13.95 -0.81
CA ARG A 271 -27.38 15.41 -0.85
C ARG A 271 -26.45 15.90 0.25
N ASN A 272 -25.67 16.93 -0.07
CA ASN A 272 -24.66 17.51 0.82
C ASN A 272 -23.68 16.46 1.38
N ASP A 273 -23.23 15.55 0.52
CA ASP A 273 -22.34 14.46 0.87
C ASP A 273 -20.88 14.92 1.03
N ILE A 274 -20.64 15.68 2.10
CA ILE A 274 -19.33 16.21 2.48
C ILE A 274 -19.14 16.12 3.99
N ALA A 275 -17.93 15.72 4.39
CA ALA A 275 -17.49 15.74 5.77
C ALA A 275 -16.08 16.34 5.86
N MET A 276 -15.80 16.99 6.99
CA MET A 276 -14.50 17.54 7.34
C MET A 276 -13.95 16.83 8.58
N LEU A 277 -12.69 16.42 8.49
CA LEU A 277 -11.94 15.82 9.57
C LEU A 277 -10.90 16.81 10.07
N VAL A 278 -10.89 17.03 11.38
CA VAL A 278 -9.86 17.83 12.06
C VAL A 278 -8.84 16.88 12.67
N LEU A 279 -7.60 16.97 12.22
CA LEU A 279 -6.52 16.10 12.70
C LEU A 279 -6.04 16.52 14.09
N GLU A 280 -5.72 15.55 14.95
CA GLU A 280 -5.13 15.82 16.28
C GLU A 280 -3.79 16.57 16.17
N ARG A 281 -3.01 16.26 15.14
CA ARG A 281 -1.73 16.92 14.84
C ARG A 281 -1.65 17.20 13.35
N ARG A 282 -0.97 18.30 13.02
CA ARG A 282 -0.72 18.69 11.63
C ARG A 282 0.16 17.66 10.93
N PHE A 283 -0.09 17.44 9.65
CA PHE A 283 0.90 16.87 8.75
C PHE A 283 2.07 17.82 8.59
N GLN A 284 3.28 17.26 8.50
CA GLN A 284 4.47 18.01 8.14
C GLN A 284 4.44 18.14 6.62
N LEU A 285 4.44 19.39 6.13
CA LEU A 285 4.46 19.64 4.69
C LEU A 285 5.77 19.14 4.10
N ALA A 286 5.66 18.44 2.99
CA ALA A 286 6.76 17.81 2.28
C ALA A 286 6.42 17.73 0.78
N PRO A 287 7.38 17.43 -0.11
CA PRO A 287 7.11 17.31 -1.54
C PRO A 287 5.92 16.39 -1.89
N HIS A 288 5.72 15.33 -1.10
CA HIS A 288 4.63 14.34 -1.24
C HIS A 288 3.41 14.59 -0.34
N VAL A 289 3.42 15.64 0.50
CA VAL A 289 2.31 16.00 1.41
C VAL A 289 2.05 17.50 1.35
N GLN A 290 1.06 17.91 0.56
CA GLN A 290 0.71 19.32 0.34
C GLN A 290 -0.81 19.48 0.15
N PRO A 291 -1.43 20.57 0.63
CA PRO A 291 -2.86 20.77 0.48
C PRO A 291 -3.28 21.14 -0.95
N LEU A 292 -4.49 20.75 -1.36
CA LEU A 292 -5.17 21.21 -2.58
C LEU A 292 -5.86 22.56 -2.34
N CYS A 293 -5.98 23.38 -3.38
CA CYS A 293 -6.73 24.63 -3.26
C CYS A 293 -8.23 24.37 -3.21
N LEU A 294 -8.96 25.13 -2.39
CA LEU A 294 -10.42 25.19 -2.47
C LEU A 294 -10.84 26.10 -3.63
N PRO A 295 -12.00 25.84 -4.26
CA PRO A 295 -12.52 26.69 -5.31
C PRO A 295 -12.96 28.05 -4.74
N ALA A 296 -13.10 29.03 -5.63
CA ALA A 296 -13.79 30.28 -5.29
C ALA A 296 -15.30 30.04 -5.11
N ALA A 297 -16.02 31.03 -4.58
CA ALA A 297 -17.47 30.96 -4.51
C ALA A 297 -18.09 30.74 -5.91
N GLU A 298 -19.18 29.98 -5.93
CA GLU A 298 -19.86 29.56 -7.15
C GLU A 298 -20.20 30.76 -8.05
N SER A 299 -19.80 30.67 -9.31
CA SER A 299 -20.05 31.71 -10.31
C SER A 299 -20.11 31.12 -11.72
N THR A 300 -20.74 31.84 -12.65
CA THR A 300 -20.78 31.44 -14.06
C THR A 300 -19.38 31.36 -14.69
N ALA A 301 -18.45 32.19 -14.23
CA ALA A 301 -17.04 32.14 -14.62
C ALA A 301 -16.37 30.85 -14.14
N LEU A 302 -16.50 30.51 -12.85
CA LEU A 302 -15.96 29.26 -12.28
C LEU A 302 -16.51 28.04 -13.02
N GLN A 303 -17.82 27.97 -13.23
CA GLN A 303 -18.44 26.86 -13.97
C GLN A 303 -17.90 26.73 -15.39
N LYS A 304 -17.61 27.86 -16.06
CA LYS A 304 -16.99 27.87 -17.40
C LYS A 304 -15.56 27.35 -17.33
N ASP A 305 -14.77 27.86 -16.39
CA ASP A 305 -13.37 27.46 -16.20
C ASP A 305 -13.28 25.96 -15.90
N LEU A 306 -14.12 25.41 -15.02
CA LEU A 306 -14.14 23.98 -14.71
C LEU A 306 -14.45 23.08 -15.92
N ARG A 307 -15.31 23.53 -16.84
CA ARG A 307 -15.64 22.78 -18.06
C ARG A 307 -14.54 22.82 -19.12
N GLU A 308 -13.72 23.87 -19.11
CA GLU A 308 -12.60 24.07 -20.03
C GLU A 308 -11.28 23.55 -19.44
N ALA A 309 -11.24 23.29 -18.12
CA ALA A 309 -10.08 22.83 -17.39
C ALA A 309 -9.78 21.34 -17.66
N GLU A 310 -8.51 20.99 -17.42
CA GLU A 310 -8.09 19.61 -17.30
C GLU A 310 -8.39 19.15 -15.88
N CYS A 311 -9.28 18.16 -15.75
CA CYS A 311 -9.70 17.65 -14.46
C CYS A 311 -9.34 16.17 -14.30
N PHE A 312 -8.97 15.80 -13.08
CA PHE A 312 -8.61 14.45 -12.71
C PHE A 312 -9.39 13.98 -11.50
N ALA A 313 -9.79 12.71 -11.53
CA ALA A 313 -10.15 11.96 -10.34
C ALA A 313 -9.03 10.97 -10.02
N THR A 314 -8.77 10.76 -8.73
CA THR A 314 -7.66 9.91 -8.26
C THR A 314 -8.10 9.07 -7.08
N GLY A 315 -7.60 7.85 -6.94
CA GLY A 315 -7.96 7.00 -5.82
C GLY A 315 -7.35 5.60 -5.85
N TRP A 316 -7.72 4.81 -4.85
CA TRP A 316 -7.33 3.42 -4.65
C TRP A 316 -8.53 2.46 -4.77
N GLY A 317 -9.61 2.90 -5.40
CA GLY A 317 -10.81 2.10 -5.59
C GLY A 317 -10.59 0.92 -6.55
N HIS A 318 -11.68 0.20 -6.81
CA HIS A 318 -11.73 -0.86 -7.80
C HIS A 318 -11.49 -0.31 -9.20
N ARG A 319 -10.71 -1.01 -10.02
CA ARG A 319 -10.48 -0.64 -11.42
C ARG A 319 -11.75 -0.56 -12.26
N ASN A 320 -12.72 -1.42 -11.95
CA ASN A 320 -14.02 -1.50 -12.59
C ASN A 320 -14.99 -2.28 -11.68
N TYR A 321 -16.26 -2.28 -12.05
CA TYR A 321 -17.32 -2.90 -11.26
C TYR A 321 -17.08 -4.39 -10.95
N SER A 322 -16.40 -5.12 -11.84
CA SER A 322 -16.17 -6.57 -11.74
C SER A 322 -14.82 -6.94 -11.11
N ALA A 323 -14.01 -5.96 -10.71
CA ALA A 323 -12.67 -6.21 -10.21
C ALA A 323 -12.72 -6.93 -8.84
N PRO A 324 -11.92 -8.00 -8.64
CA PRO A 324 -11.97 -8.83 -7.43
C PRO A 324 -11.40 -8.12 -6.18
N GLY A 325 -10.68 -7.02 -6.35
CA GLY A 325 -10.09 -6.23 -5.27
C GLY A 325 -9.86 -4.78 -5.66
N MET A 326 -9.56 -3.97 -4.65
CA MET A 326 -9.17 -2.57 -4.78
C MET A 326 -7.73 -2.44 -5.32
N GLU A 327 -7.44 -1.31 -5.95
CA GLU A 327 -6.09 -0.97 -6.38
C GLU A 327 -5.23 -0.60 -5.16
N HIS A 328 -3.97 -1.01 -5.17
CA HIS A 328 -3.01 -0.68 -4.11
C HIS A 328 -2.13 0.51 -4.49
N ILE A 329 -1.85 0.68 -5.79
CA ILE A 329 -1.15 1.84 -6.34
C ILE A 329 -2.18 2.92 -6.70
N LEU A 330 -1.91 4.16 -6.30
CA LEU A 330 -2.75 5.32 -6.61
C LEU A 330 -3.00 5.44 -8.13
N LYS A 331 -4.27 5.45 -8.51
CA LYS A 331 -4.70 5.65 -9.91
C LYS A 331 -5.11 7.08 -10.15
N ARG A 332 -5.07 7.48 -11.43
CA ARG A 332 -5.59 8.76 -11.90
C ARG A 332 -6.38 8.56 -13.17
N ILE A 333 -7.38 9.41 -13.36
CA ILE A 333 -8.15 9.42 -14.60
C ILE A 333 -8.59 10.83 -14.95
N ASP A 334 -8.41 11.20 -16.21
CA ASP A 334 -8.91 12.46 -16.75
C ASP A 334 -10.41 12.34 -17.04
N LEU A 335 -11.18 13.29 -16.51
CA LEU A 335 -12.64 13.31 -16.66
C LEU A 335 -13.11 14.73 -16.98
N PRO A 336 -13.91 14.94 -18.04
CA PRO A 336 -14.48 16.25 -18.31
C PRO A 336 -15.59 16.55 -17.31
N VAL A 337 -15.64 17.79 -16.81
CA VAL A 337 -16.78 18.29 -16.05
C VAL A 337 -17.93 18.58 -17.00
N LEU A 338 -19.14 18.16 -16.62
CA LEU A 338 -20.35 18.35 -17.40
C LEU A 338 -21.21 19.49 -16.86
N GLU A 339 -21.94 20.14 -17.77
CA GLU A 339 -22.98 21.09 -17.41
C GLU A 339 -24.15 20.37 -16.72
N HIS A 340 -24.71 21.01 -15.69
CA HIS A 340 -25.69 20.40 -14.79
C HIS A 340 -26.93 19.86 -15.53
N GLU A 341 -27.52 20.66 -16.43
CA GLU A 341 -28.68 20.24 -17.22
C GLU A 341 -28.34 19.13 -18.20
N HIS A 342 -27.13 19.15 -18.77
CA HIS A 342 -26.64 18.05 -19.59
C HIS A 342 -26.53 16.75 -18.79
N CYS A 343 -25.90 16.79 -17.61
CA CYS A 343 -25.80 15.64 -16.74
C CYS A 343 -27.18 15.10 -16.34
N GLN A 344 -28.09 15.98 -15.94
CA GLN A 344 -29.47 15.61 -15.63
C GLN A 344 -30.16 14.88 -16.81
N ARG A 345 -29.97 15.35 -18.05
CA ARG A 345 -30.52 14.70 -19.24
C ARG A 345 -29.95 13.30 -19.46
N LEU A 346 -28.65 13.10 -19.22
CA LEU A 346 -28.01 11.79 -19.31
C LEU A 346 -28.52 10.84 -18.22
N LEU A 347 -28.51 11.28 -16.97
CA LEU A 347 -28.99 10.49 -15.82
C LEU A 347 -30.47 10.09 -15.96
N ARG A 348 -31.33 10.93 -16.54
CA ARG A 348 -32.74 10.60 -16.82
C ARG A 348 -32.94 9.45 -17.82
N ARG A 349 -31.92 9.07 -18.59
CA ARG A 349 -31.94 7.95 -19.55
C ARG A 349 -31.60 6.61 -18.90
N THR A 350 -31.17 6.64 -17.64
CA THR A 350 -30.78 5.46 -16.87
C THR A 350 -31.94 4.93 -16.03
N VAL A 351 -31.65 3.98 -15.13
CA VAL A 351 -32.59 3.44 -14.14
C VAL A 351 -33.24 4.50 -13.24
N LEU A 352 -32.65 5.69 -13.11
CA LEU A 352 -33.22 6.82 -12.36
C LEU A 352 -34.51 7.38 -13.00
N GLY A 353 -34.68 7.18 -14.31
CA GLY A 353 -35.89 7.50 -15.04
C GLY A 353 -36.11 8.99 -15.32
N ARG A 354 -37.09 9.27 -16.19
CA ARG A 354 -37.32 10.61 -16.79
C ARG A 354 -37.73 11.69 -15.79
N ARG A 355 -38.20 11.31 -14.59
CA ARG A 355 -38.62 12.24 -13.52
C ARG A 355 -37.50 12.58 -12.54
N PHE A 356 -36.32 11.97 -12.68
CA PHE A 356 -35.18 12.29 -11.84
C PHE A 356 -34.82 13.78 -11.91
N LYS A 357 -34.43 14.36 -10.78
CA LYS A 357 -33.94 15.74 -10.69
C LYS A 357 -32.60 15.73 -9.97
N LEU A 358 -31.56 16.19 -10.67
CA LEU A 358 -30.24 16.35 -10.07
C LEU A 358 -30.29 17.54 -9.10
N ASP A 359 -29.75 17.37 -7.89
CA ASP A 359 -29.70 18.43 -6.89
C ASP A 359 -28.49 19.34 -7.14
N SER A 360 -28.59 20.62 -6.79
CA SER A 360 -27.50 21.60 -6.95
C SER A 360 -26.27 21.29 -6.09
N SER A 361 -26.41 20.43 -5.07
CA SER A 361 -25.27 19.93 -4.29
C SER A 361 -24.36 18.98 -5.10
N PHE A 362 -24.67 18.69 -6.37
CA PHE A 362 -23.91 17.79 -7.22
C PHE A 362 -23.33 18.47 -8.46
N LEU A 363 -22.08 18.10 -8.74
CA LEU A 363 -21.35 18.29 -9.98
C LEU A 363 -21.26 16.93 -10.70
N CYS A 364 -21.19 16.91 -12.02
CA CYS A 364 -20.96 15.68 -12.76
C CYS A 364 -19.66 15.74 -13.55
N ALA A 365 -18.98 14.60 -13.64
CA ALA A 365 -17.84 14.43 -14.52
C ALA A 365 -17.87 13.04 -15.19
N GLY A 366 -17.21 12.92 -16.35
CA GLY A 366 -17.10 11.66 -17.08
C GLY A 366 -18.17 11.48 -18.16
N GLY A 367 -18.71 10.27 -18.28
CA GLY A 367 -19.52 9.85 -19.44
C GLY A 367 -18.70 9.40 -20.65
N ILE A 368 -17.39 9.21 -20.46
CA ILE A 368 -16.48 8.65 -21.47
C ILE A 368 -16.39 7.14 -21.25
N GLN A 369 -16.56 6.38 -22.33
CA GLN A 369 -16.45 4.93 -22.27
C GLN A 369 -15.10 4.49 -21.69
N GLY A 370 -15.12 3.62 -20.68
CA GLY A 370 -13.90 3.10 -20.06
C GLY A 370 -13.20 4.09 -19.11
N LYS A 371 -13.79 5.27 -18.84
CA LYS A 371 -13.24 6.24 -17.88
C LYS A 371 -14.27 6.68 -16.85
N ASP A 372 -14.11 6.20 -15.62
CA ASP A 372 -14.92 6.62 -14.47
C ASP A 372 -14.22 6.31 -13.13
N THR A 373 -14.68 6.95 -12.07
CA THR A 373 -14.40 6.55 -10.68
C THR A 373 -15.28 5.37 -10.30
N CYS A 374 -14.81 4.49 -9.42
CA CYS A 374 -15.57 3.31 -9.05
C CYS A 374 -15.65 3.08 -7.53
N LYS A 375 -16.18 1.92 -7.14
CA LYS A 375 -16.30 1.51 -5.73
C LYS A 375 -14.94 1.66 -5.04
N GLY A 376 -14.92 2.26 -3.85
CA GLY A 376 -13.68 2.50 -3.09
C GLY A 376 -12.98 3.82 -3.38
N ASP A 377 -13.37 4.56 -4.42
CA ASP A 377 -12.90 5.93 -4.66
C ASP A 377 -13.72 6.99 -3.92
N GLY A 378 -14.78 6.60 -3.21
CA GLY A 378 -15.64 7.55 -2.49
C GLY A 378 -14.82 8.47 -1.58
N GLY A 379 -15.18 9.74 -1.51
CA GLY A 379 -14.46 10.72 -0.70
C GLY A 379 -13.16 11.26 -1.32
N SER A 380 -12.63 10.62 -2.36
CA SER A 380 -11.50 11.14 -3.13
C SER A 380 -11.85 12.42 -3.90
N PRO A 381 -10.86 13.25 -4.26
CA PRO A 381 -11.10 14.47 -5.01
C PRO A 381 -11.32 14.23 -6.49
N LEU A 382 -12.23 15.02 -7.06
CA LEU A 382 -12.17 15.50 -8.43
C LEU A 382 -11.57 16.91 -8.40
N PHE A 383 -10.45 17.13 -9.06
CA PHE A 383 -9.76 18.42 -9.06
C PHE A 383 -9.42 18.87 -10.47
N CYS A 384 -9.43 20.17 -10.69
CA CYS A 384 -9.30 20.79 -12.01
C CYS A 384 -8.17 21.82 -12.03
N SER A 385 -7.53 21.98 -13.19
CA SER A 385 -6.49 22.99 -13.37
C SER A 385 -7.08 24.40 -13.18
N MET A 386 -6.30 25.27 -12.54
CA MET A 386 -6.70 26.66 -12.33
C MET A 386 -6.35 27.50 -13.58
N ALA A 387 -7.31 28.28 -14.07
CA ALA A 387 -7.13 29.11 -15.26
C ALA A 387 -5.87 30.00 -15.16
N GLY A 388 -5.01 29.92 -16.17
CA GLY A 388 -3.77 30.71 -16.26
C GLY A 388 -2.65 30.30 -15.30
N GLN A 389 -2.76 29.15 -14.61
CA GLN A 389 -1.73 28.68 -13.68
C GLN A 389 -1.19 27.30 -14.09
N ASP A 390 0.13 27.20 -14.22
CA ASP A 390 0.79 25.93 -14.54
C ASP A 390 0.85 25.01 -13.30
N LYS A 391 0.45 23.75 -13.48
CA LYS A 391 0.56 22.68 -12.47
C LYS A 391 -0.12 22.99 -11.14
N ARG A 392 -1.14 23.86 -11.17
CA ARG A 392 -1.89 24.26 -10.00
C ARG A 392 -3.36 23.92 -10.16
N TYR A 393 -3.88 23.22 -9.16
CA TYR A 393 -5.21 22.64 -9.19
C TYR A 393 -6.06 23.13 -8.02
N GLN A 394 -7.37 23.09 -8.22
CA GLN A 394 -8.36 23.33 -7.17
C GLN A 394 -9.35 22.16 -7.11
N LEU A 395 -9.87 21.90 -5.91
CA LEU A 395 -10.92 20.93 -5.68
C LEU A 395 -12.19 21.39 -6.42
N ALA A 396 -12.73 20.53 -7.27
CA ALA A 396 -13.98 20.79 -7.99
C ALA A 396 -15.13 19.93 -7.45
N GLY A 397 -14.82 18.72 -6.99
CA GLY A 397 -15.82 17.87 -6.35
C GLY A 397 -15.22 16.76 -5.51
N ILE A 398 -16.09 16.04 -4.81
CA ILE A 398 -15.75 14.87 -4.00
C ILE A 398 -16.55 13.68 -4.54
N VAL A 399 -15.89 12.54 -4.78
CA VAL A 399 -16.56 11.33 -5.30
C VAL A 399 -17.70 10.93 -4.36
N SER A 400 -18.93 10.91 -4.90
CA SER A 400 -20.14 10.67 -4.12
C SER A 400 -20.86 9.39 -4.57
N TRP A 401 -21.41 9.36 -5.79
CA TRP A 401 -22.15 8.18 -6.28
C TRP A 401 -22.15 8.07 -7.81
N GLY A 402 -22.43 6.86 -8.29
CA GLY A 402 -22.61 6.51 -9.70
C GLY A 402 -23.59 5.35 -9.84
N ILE A 403 -24.00 5.04 -11.07
CA ILE A 403 -24.94 3.93 -11.35
C ILE A 403 -24.15 2.67 -11.66
N GLU A 404 -23.29 2.74 -12.67
CA GLU A 404 -22.32 1.73 -13.06
C GLU A 404 -21.01 2.44 -13.41
N CYS A 405 -19.87 1.82 -13.14
CA CYS A 405 -18.58 2.44 -13.40
C CYS A 405 -18.17 2.24 -14.86
N ALA A 406 -17.67 3.30 -15.48
CA ALA A 406 -16.99 3.28 -16.78
C ALA A 406 -17.89 2.99 -17.99
N ASP A 407 -19.20 3.19 -17.81
CA ASP A 407 -20.18 3.10 -18.88
C ASP A 407 -20.18 4.34 -19.76
N LYS A 408 -20.31 4.10 -21.07
CA LYS A 408 -20.43 5.18 -22.04
C LYS A 408 -21.71 5.99 -21.78
N ASP A 409 -21.60 7.31 -21.82
CA ASP A 409 -22.72 8.26 -21.68
C ASP A 409 -23.42 8.25 -20.31
N ILE A 410 -22.85 7.58 -19.29
CA ILE A 410 -23.32 7.62 -17.89
C ILE A 410 -22.25 8.33 -17.06
N PRO A 411 -22.45 9.61 -16.67
CA PRO A 411 -21.50 10.31 -15.81
C PRO A 411 -21.66 9.90 -14.34
N ALA A 412 -20.59 10.07 -13.57
CA ALA A 412 -20.63 9.98 -12.11
C ALA A 412 -20.97 11.33 -11.49
N ALA A 413 -21.60 11.28 -10.31
CA ALA A 413 -21.96 12.44 -9.51
C ALA A 413 -20.96 12.64 -8.37
N TYR A 414 -20.52 13.88 -8.24
CA TYR A 414 -19.58 14.35 -7.24
C TYR A 414 -20.28 15.41 -6.41
N THR A 415 -19.95 15.50 -5.12
CA THR A 415 -20.39 16.65 -4.31
C THR A 415 -19.80 17.92 -4.91
N ASN A 416 -20.65 18.92 -5.17
CA ASN A 416 -20.22 20.24 -5.62
C ASN A 416 -19.65 21.01 -4.43
N VAL A 417 -18.32 21.19 -4.40
CA VAL A 417 -17.56 21.83 -3.30
C VAL A 417 -17.59 23.34 -3.47
#